data_AF-A0A7Y4NZA3-F1
#
_entry.id   AF-A0A7Y4NZA3-F1
#
_cell.length_a   1.000
_cell.length_b   1.000
_cell.length_c   1.000
_cell.angle_alpha   90.00
_cell.angle_beta   90.00
_cell.angle_gamma   90.00
#
_symmetry.space_group_name_H-M   'P 1'
#
loop_
_entity.id
_entity.type
_entity.pdbx_description
1 polymer ?
#
loop_
_entity_poly.entity_id
_entity_poly.type
_entity_poly.pdbx_seq_one_letter_code
_entity_poly.pdbx_strand_id
1 'polypeptide(L)'
;MTAKWNIDVAAVSDVLQKTATAVEPFNAHSKSYNDRLNNVTVALKWDIFTVVAVAVSEYGAHWQPIIQAAATQVEASLTGATNAVKAYNAGQTEMAANAQRAAGNGVVPGTASQGRARAL
;
A
#
# COMPACT_ATOMS: atom_id res chain seq x y z
N MET A 1 24.68 11.68 24.94
CA MET A 1 24.80 10.37 24.28
C MET A 1 23.74 10.28 23.20
N THR A 2 24.04 10.73 21.98
CA THR A 2 23.11 10.57 20.85
C THR A 2 23.27 9.14 20.35
N ALA A 3 22.19 8.35 20.37
CA ALA A 3 22.18 7.06 19.72
C ALA A 3 22.60 7.26 18.27
N LYS A 4 23.85 6.93 17.94
CA LYS A 4 24.32 6.93 16.56
C LYS A 4 23.58 5.79 15.90
N TRP A 5 22.47 6.12 15.24
CA TRP A 5 21.89 5.31 14.20
C TRP A 5 23.06 4.81 13.35
N ASN A 6 23.35 3.51 13.42
CA ASN A 6 24.42 2.86 12.65
C ASN A 6 23.72 1.97 11.62
N ILE A 7 23.05 2.63 10.67
CA ILE A 7 22.36 1.93 9.60
C ILE A 7 23.38 1.51 8.56
N ASP A 8 23.39 0.22 8.23
CA ASP A 8 23.99 -0.25 6.98
C ASP A 8 23.07 0.13 5.81
N VAL A 9 23.42 1.23 5.16
CA VAL A 9 22.63 1.84 4.09
C VAL A 9 22.52 0.91 2.89
N ALA A 10 23.58 0.17 2.58
CA ALA A 10 23.61 -0.72 1.43
C ALA A 10 22.68 -1.92 1.66
N ALA A 11 22.79 -2.55 2.85
CA ALA A 11 21.92 -3.65 3.22
C ALA A 11 20.44 -3.23 3.29
N VAL A 12 20.14 -2.05 3.85
CA VAL A 12 18.75 -1.56 3.91
C VAL A 12 18.22 -1.23 2.51
N SER A 13 19.04 -0.64 1.64
CA SER A 13 18.63 -0.34 0.26
C SER A 13 18.31 -1.61 -0.54
N ASP A 14 19.12 -2.68 -0.37
CA ASP A 14 18.87 -3.99 -0.98
C ASP A 14 17.56 -4.62 -0.49
N VAL A 15 17.30 -4.61 0.82
CA VAL A 15 16.04 -5.11 1.39
C VAL A 15 14.84 -4.31 0.87
N LEU A 16 14.94 -2.98 0.81
CA LEU A 16 13.88 -2.12 0.28
C LEU A 16 13.59 -2.42 -1.19
N GLN A 17 14.63 -2.61 -1.99
CA GLN A 17 14.49 -2.94 -3.41
C GLN A 17 13.82 -4.31 -3.60
N LYS A 18 14.29 -5.34 -2.88
CA LYS A 18 13.67 -6.68 -2.89
C LYS A 18 12.21 -6.63 -2.45
N THR A 19 11.89 -5.84 -1.43
CA THR A 19 10.52 -5.67 -0.94
C THR A 19 9.65 -4.95 -1.97
N ALA A 20 10.18 -3.92 -2.64
CA ALA A 20 9.49 -3.22 -3.71
C ALA A 20 9.16 -4.14 -4.89
N THR A 21 10.10 -5.01 -5.29
CA THR A 21 9.85 -6.03 -6.31
C THR A 21 8.81 -7.06 -5.85
N ALA A 22 8.87 -7.50 -4.59
CA ALA A 22 7.93 -8.48 -4.06
C ALA A 22 6.49 -7.95 -3.92
N VAL A 23 6.30 -6.64 -3.70
CA VAL A 23 4.95 -6.04 -3.60
C VAL A 23 4.32 -5.74 -4.97
N GLU A 24 5.11 -5.65 -6.03
CA GLU A 24 4.62 -5.28 -7.36
C GLU A 24 3.41 -6.13 -7.83
N PRO A 25 3.41 -7.48 -7.66
CA PRO A 25 2.24 -8.31 -8.00
C PRO A 25 1.01 -7.99 -7.14
N PHE A 26 1.20 -7.64 -5.87
CA PHE A 26 0.12 -7.29 -4.96
C PHE A 26 -0.55 -5.97 -5.37
N ASN A 27 0.23 -4.95 -5.70
CA ASN A 27 -0.29 -3.68 -6.20
C ASN A 27 -1.04 -3.85 -7.53
N ALA A 28 -0.49 -4.66 -8.45
CA ALA A 28 -1.16 -5.01 -9.70
C ALA A 28 -2.49 -5.77 -9.45
N HIS A 29 -2.51 -6.67 -8.48
CA HIS A 29 -3.71 -7.41 -8.10
C HIS A 29 -4.77 -6.49 -7.49
N SER A 30 -4.39 -5.61 -6.57
CA SER A 30 -5.30 -4.63 -5.94
C SER A 30 -5.98 -3.73 -6.97
N LYS A 31 -5.25 -3.27 -8.00
CA LYS A 31 -5.81 -2.42 -9.06
C LYS A 31 -6.75 -3.17 -9.99
N SER A 32 -6.45 -4.44 -10.29
CA SER A 32 -7.24 -5.26 -11.23
C SER A 32 -8.31 -6.12 -10.56
N TYR A 33 -8.44 -6.07 -9.22
CA TYR A 33 -9.34 -6.92 -8.44
C TYR A 33 -10.80 -6.80 -8.90
N ASN A 34 -11.31 -5.56 -8.98
CA ASN A 34 -12.68 -5.32 -9.41
C ASN A 34 -12.94 -5.66 -10.86
N ASP A 35 -11.99 -5.34 -11.75
CA ASP A 35 -12.15 -5.64 -13.17
C ASP A 35 -12.26 -7.15 -13.40
N ARG A 36 -11.43 -7.94 -12.69
CA ARG A 36 -11.49 -9.40 -12.75
C ARG A 36 -12.82 -9.95 -12.23
N LEU A 37 -13.31 -9.44 -11.10
CA LEU A 37 -14.59 -9.89 -10.53
C LEU A 37 -15.77 -9.46 -11.41
N ASN A 38 -15.76 -8.25 -11.95
CA ASN A 38 -16.79 -7.78 -12.86
C ASN A 38 -16.83 -8.62 -14.14
N ASN A 39 -15.67 -9.01 -14.68
CA ASN A 39 -15.61 -9.91 -15.84
C ASN A 39 -16.24 -11.28 -15.54
N VAL A 40 -16.03 -11.82 -14.34
CA VAL A 40 -16.68 -13.06 -13.90
C VAL A 40 -18.20 -12.85 -13.78
N THR A 41 -18.65 -11.78 -13.13
CA THR A 41 -20.08 -11.46 -12.99
C THR A 41 -20.76 -11.28 -14.35
N VAL A 42 -20.10 -10.64 -15.32
CA VAL A 42 -20.62 -10.46 -16.68
C VAL A 42 -20.77 -11.80 -17.40
N ALA A 43 -19.80 -12.72 -17.24
CA ALA A 43 -19.89 -14.06 -17.82
C ALA A 43 -21.02 -14.92 -17.22
N LEU A 44 -21.41 -14.61 -15.97
CA LEU A 44 -22.48 -15.29 -15.23
C LEU A 44 -23.87 -14.68 -15.42
N LYS A 45 -24.08 -13.75 -16.38
CA LYS A 45 -25.36 -13.05 -16.64
C LYS A 45 -26.50 -13.93 -17.19
N TRP A 46 -26.46 -15.23 -16.98
CA TRP A 46 -27.55 -16.14 -17.31
C TRP A 46 -28.43 -16.35 -16.08
N ASP A 47 -29.75 -16.45 -16.27
CA ASP A 47 -30.73 -16.57 -15.18
C ASP A 47 -30.45 -17.76 -14.25
N ILE A 48 -29.85 -18.84 -14.76
CA ILE A 48 -29.47 -20.01 -13.96
C ILE A 48 -28.31 -19.74 -12.99
N PHE A 49 -27.52 -18.69 -13.22
CA PHE A 49 -26.33 -18.35 -12.43
C PHE A 49 -26.49 -17.06 -11.61
N THR A 50 -27.68 -16.47 -11.55
CA THR A 50 -27.92 -15.20 -10.85
C THR A 50 -27.45 -15.22 -9.39
N VAL A 51 -27.70 -16.31 -8.65
CA VAL A 51 -27.26 -16.44 -7.24
C VAL A 51 -25.73 -16.42 -7.13
N VAL A 52 -25.03 -17.07 -8.07
CA VAL A 52 -23.57 -17.08 -8.11
C VAL A 52 -23.03 -15.70 -8.50
N ALA A 53 -23.64 -15.03 -9.47
CA ALA A 53 -23.27 -13.67 -9.88
C ALA A 53 -23.42 -12.66 -8.73
N VAL A 54 -24.47 -12.79 -7.91
CA VAL A 54 -24.68 -11.96 -6.70
C VAL A 54 -23.60 -12.26 -5.66
N ALA A 55 -23.35 -13.53 -5.33
CA ALA A 55 -22.34 -13.91 -4.35
C ALA A 55 -20.93 -13.41 -4.72
N VAL A 56 -20.53 -13.49 -5.99
CA VAL A 56 -19.25 -12.97 -6.49
C VAL A 56 -19.19 -11.44 -6.37
N SER A 57 -20.29 -10.75 -6.64
CA SER A 57 -20.38 -9.30 -6.53
C SER A 57 -20.29 -8.82 -5.07
N GLU A 58 -20.97 -9.50 -4.15
CA GLU A 58 -20.90 -9.22 -2.71
C GLU A 58 -19.50 -9.50 -2.14
N TYR A 59 -18.89 -10.61 -2.54
CA TYR A 59 -17.50 -10.92 -2.17
C TYR A 59 -16.54 -9.82 -2.64
N GLY A 60 -16.71 -9.34 -3.89
CA GLY A 60 -15.92 -8.24 -4.43
C GLY A 60 -16.08 -6.95 -3.62
N ALA A 61 -17.32 -6.53 -3.39
CA ALA A 61 -17.64 -5.33 -2.64
C ALA A 61 -17.11 -5.36 -1.20
N HIS A 62 -17.12 -6.54 -0.56
CA HIS A 62 -16.63 -6.71 0.80
C HIS A 62 -15.11 -6.57 0.90
N TRP A 63 -14.36 -7.25 0.03
CA TRP A 63 -12.90 -7.34 0.14
C TRP A 63 -12.15 -6.21 -0.53
N GLN A 64 -12.74 -5.57 -1.55
CA GLN A 64 -12.10 -4.47 -2.27
C GLN A 64 -11.54 -3.37 -1.35
N PRO A 65 -12.31 -2.78 -0.40
CA PRO A 65 -11.77 -1.71 0.45
C PRO A 65 -10.62 -2.19 1.33
N ILE A 66 -10.65 -3.45 1.77
CA ILE A 66 -9.60 -4.06 2.60
C ILE A 66 -8.31 -4.23 1.78
N ILE A 67 -8.41 -4.75 0.57
CA ILE A 67 -7.28 -4.97 -0.34
C ILE A 67 -6.64 -3.62 -0.72
N GLN A 68 -7.47 -2.61 -1.03
CA GLN A 68 -6.98 -1.26 -1.34
C GLN A 68 -6.28 -0.61 -0.15
N ALA A 69 -6.86 -0.70 1.06
CA ALA A 69 -6.24 -0.17 2.26
C ALA A 69 -4.89 -0.85 2.56
N ALA A 70 -4.80 -2.16 2.37
CA ALA A 70 -3.55 -2.90 2.52
C ALA A 70 -2.51 -2.46 1.48
N ALA A 71 -2.88 -2.29 0.20
CA ALA A 71 -1.97 -1.78 -0.82
C ALA A 71 -1.45 -0.38 -0.47
N THR A 72 -2.32 0.55 -0.06
CA THR A 72 -1.92 1.88 0.40
C THR A 72 -0.96 1.83 1.58
N GLN A 73 -1.22 0.96 2.58
CA GLN A 73 -0.36 0.84 3.74
C GLN A 73 1.03 0.30 3.38
N VAL A 74 1.11 -0.69 2.48
CA VAL A 74 2.39 -1.24 2.03
C VAL A 74 3.18 -0.20 1.23
N GLU A 75 2.52 0.54 0.32
CA GLU A 75 3.13 1.64 -0.42
C GLU A 75 3.66 2.72 0.53
N ALA A 76 2.86 3.15 1.52
CA ALA A 76 3.28 4.13 2.54
C ALA A 76 4.49 3.66 3.33
N SER A 77 4.53 2.38 3.70
CA SER A 77 5.62 1.79 4.47
C SER A 77 6.93 1.78 3.66
N LEU A 78 6.86 1.36 2.39
CA LEU A 78 8.00 1.37 1.46
C LEU A 78 8.51 2.79 1.18
N THR A 79 7.61 3.73 0.92
CA THR A 79 7.96 5.13 0.66
C THR A 79 8.58 5.78 1.88
N GLY A 80 7.98 5.62 3.07
CA GLY A 80 8.52 6.21 4.30
C GLY A 80 9.86 5.60 4.69
N ALA A 81 10.04 4.29 4.54
CA ALA A 81 11.34 3.64 4.78
C ALA A 81 12.41 4.12 3.79
N THR A 82 12.07 4.25 2.50
CA THR A 82 12.98 4.80 1.48
C THR A 82 13.38 6.25 1.80
N ASN A 83 12.41 7.08 2.20
CA ASN A 83 12.66 8.47 2.56
C ASN A 83 13.49 8.58 3.86
N ALA A 84 13.27 7.69 4.81
CA ALA A 84 14.07 7.64 6.04
C ALA A 84 15.54 7.32 5.76
N VAL A 85 15.82 6.37 4.86
CA VAL A 85 17.20 6.05 4.43
C VAL A 85 17.85 7.22 3.71
N LYS A 86 17.12 7.88 2.80
CA LYS A 86 17.60 9.10 2.11
C LYS A 86 17.94 10.22 3.09
N ALA A 87 17.05 10.48 4.05
CA ALA A 87 17.25 11.52 5.07
C ALA A 87 18.41 11.18 6.02
N TYR A 88 18.55 9.91 6.41
CA TYR A 88 19.69 9.43 7.21
C TYR A 88 21.02 9.66 6.46
N ASN A 89 21.09 9.31 5.18
CA ASN A 89 22.28 9.55 4.34
C ASN A 89 22.63 11.04 4.20
N ALA A 90 21.62 11.91 4.21
CA ALA A 90 21.79 13.37 4.18
C ALA A 90 22.13 13.98 5.55
N GLY A 91 22.26 13.17 6.62
CA GLY A 91 22.49 13.63 7.99
C GLY A 91 21.26 14.26 8.66
N GLN A 92 20.07 14.14 8.05
CA GLN A 92 18.81 14.78 8.48
C GLN A 92 17.99 13.82 9.36
N THR A 93 18.47 13.58 10.57
CA THR A 93 17.92 12.58 11.51
C THR A 93 16.46 12.83 11.91
N GLU A 94 16.03 14.09 12.06
CA GLU A 94 14.63 14.45 12.34
C GLU A 94 13.69 14.14 11.17
N MET A 95 14.15 14.37 9.93
CA MET A 95 13.39 14.01 8.74
C MET A 95 13.27 12.49 8.59
N ALA A 96 14.31 11.74 8.95
CA ALA A 96 14.24 10.28 8.98
C ALA A 96 13.20 9.77 9.99
N ALA A 97 13.17 10.36 11.19
CA ALA A 97 12.17 10.02 12.21
C ALA A 97 10.74 10.41 11.80
N ASN A 98 10.57 11.55 11.13
CA ASN A 98 9.27 11.97 10.59
C ASN A 98 8.79 11.05 9.46
N ALA A 99 9.69 10.60 8.57
CA ALA A 99 9.36 9.67 7.49
C ALA A 99 8.92 8.30 8.01
N GLN A 100 9.54 7.80 9.09
CA GLN A 100 9.11 6.57 9.76
C GLN A 100 7.73 6.71 10.40
N ARG A 101 7.45 7.84 11.06
CA ARG A 101 6.12 8.13 11.61
C ARG A 101 5.05 8.21 10.52
N ALA A 102 5.37 8.81 9.37
CA ALA A 102 4.47 8.86 8.22
C ALA A 102 4.15 7.47 7.65
N ALA A 103 5.16 6.60 7.52
CA ALA A 103 4.98 5.20 7.11
C ALA A 103 4.06 4.43 8.07
N GLY A 104 4.29 4.53 9.39
CA GLY A 104 3.46 3.87 10.39
C GLY A 104 1.99 4.31 10.37
N ASN A 105 1.72 5.53 9.91
CA ASN A 105 0.38 6.10 9.78
C ASN A 105 -0.25 5.89 8.39
N GLY A 106 0.43 5.21 7.47
CA GLY A 106 -0.10 4.97 6.12
C GLY A 106 -0.11 6.21 5.22
N VAL A 107 0.70 7.23 5.52
CA VAL A 107 0.75 8.48 4.75
C VAL A 107 1.83 8.38 3.67
N VAL A 108 1.44 8.33 2.39
CA VAL A 108 2.35 8.45 1.23
C VAL A 108 2.52 9.94 0.88
N PRO A 109 3.72 10.54 0.97
CA PRO A 109 3.95 11.90 0.50
C PRO A 109 3.79 11.98 -1.02
N GLY A 110 2.84 12.81 -1.50
CA GLY A 110 2.61 13.06 -2.93
C GLY A 110 1.33 12.46 -3.51
N THR A 111 0.69 11.50 -2.83
CA THR A 111 -0.71 11.13 -3.14
C THR A 111 -1.60 11.86 -2.15
N ALA A 112 -2.41 12.78 -2.67
CA ALA A 112 -3.31 13.64 -1.92
C ALA A 112 -3.90 12.95 -0.68
N SER A 113 -3.53 13.44 0.49
CA SER A 113 -4.33 13.39 1.71
C SER A 113 -5.62 14.22 1.58
N GLN A 114 -6.17 14.36 0.36
CA GLN A 114 -7.53 14.85 0.14
C GLN A 114 -8.46 13.65 0.34
N GLY A 115 -9.03 13.55 1.54
CA GLY A 115 -10.11 12.59 1.80
C GLY A 115 -10.31 12.25 3.26
N ARG A 116 -9.32 12.47 4.13
CA ARG A 116 -9.46 12.22 5.58
C ARG A 116 -8.97 13.38 6.43
N ALA A 117 -9.25 14.60 5.99
CA ALA A 117 -9.45 15.69 6.94
C ALA A 117 -10.83 15.49 7.59
N ARG A 118 -10.82 14.80 8.73
CA ARG A 118 -11.72 14.94 9.88
C ARG A 118 -13.13 15.47 9.55
N ALA A 119 -14.09 14.56 9.44
CA ALA A 119 -15.45 14.85 9.85
C ALA A 119 -15.48 14.91 11.39
N LEU A 120 -15.48 16.14 11.92
CA LEU A 120 -16.07 16.53 13.20
C LEU A 120 -16.82 17.84 12.94
#